data_AF-A0A1H7T9B4-F1
#
_entry.id   AF-A0A1H7T9B4-F1
#
_cell.length_a   1.000
_cell.length_b   1.000
_cell.length_c   1.000
_cell.angle_alpha   90.00
_cell.angle_beta   90.00
_cell.angle_gamma   90.00
#
_symmetry.space_group_name_H-M   'P 1'
#
loop_
_entity.id
_entity.type
_entity.pdbx_description
1 polymer ?
#
loop_
_entity_poly.entity_id
_entity_poly.type
_entity_poly.pdbx_seq_one_letter_code
_entity_poly.pdbx_strand_id
1 'polypeptide(L)'
;MSALLLSPAHRFWLLLSLCLLGFGLLYAVVRDAGRGARRRGLQKRIAALGWPAAGTDEAAISALREGMAQAQQTMRRAHWAKSAAPVPWFLCFGDKAANLPGLFATAHGERADTPSSPDGAWWRWWLTPRLVAVEIDSNAAGDTAGAPRSRGLWLHSLLALAERRDRLPLNGLVVGVAAADLLEADAAELKSLAAQTRRLLDEASDTLRLQMPTYLVVTGLERLAGYETLHGALPPEVLAQALGHRLTDPSAFIETPAGERLDAVFDPLAQQLHALRMALLREQPGATGRLAIHEFVEAVRALRPGLREFAQVLFENHGRNSRAPRWRGLYLTAAASDAVGGAFVNDLFERFLPVDQPLVRPGRPS
;
A
#
# COMPACT_ATOMS: atom_id res chain seq x y z
N MET A 1 -4.84 -55.97 46.81
CA MET A 1 -5.02 -54.97 45.74
C MET A 1 -5.13 -53.60 46.40
N SER A 2 -3.98 -52.97 46.64
CA SER A 2 -3.87 -51.76 47.45
C SER A 2 -4.18 -50.54 46.58
N ALA A 3 -5.42 -50.04 46.65
CA ALA A 3 -5.77 -48.77 46.03
C ALA A 3 -5.02 -47.66 46.77
N LEU A 4 -3.96 -47.13 46.14
CA LEU A 4 -3.26 -45.93 46.59
C LEU A 4 -4.27 -44.77 46.62
N LEU A 5 -4.85 -44.52 47.80
CA LEU A 5 -5.71 -43.37 48.05
C LEU A 5 -4.84 -42.11 48.00
N LEU A 6 -4.72 -41.51 46.82
CA LEU A 6 -4.09 -40.20 46.63
C LEU A 6 -4.62 -39.22 47.68
N SER A 7 -3.70 -38.54 48.37
CA SER A 7 -4.03 -37.52 49.38
C SER A 7 -4.95 -36.44 48.77
N PRO A 8 -5.79 -35.78 49.58
CA PRO A 8 -6.69 -34.72 49.10
C PRO A 8 -5.97 -33.64 48.29
N ALA A 9 -4.72 -33.32 48.66
CA ALA A 9 -3.88 -32.37 47.94
C ALA A 9 -3.51 -32.86 46.53
N HIS A 10 -3.16 -34.15 46.36
CA HIS A 10 -2.87 -34.70 45.03
C HIS A 10 -4.10 -34.71 44.11
N ARG A 11 -5.29 -34.95 44.66
CA ARG A 11 -6.55 -34.87 43.91
C ARG A 11 -6.85 -33.46 43.42
N PHE A 12 -6.60 -32.45 44.26
CA PHE A 12 -6.74 -31.05 43.89
C PHE A 12 -5.81 -30.66 42.73
N TRP A 13 -4.52 -31.00 42.81
CA TRP A 13 -3.56 -30.68 41.74
C TRP A 13 -3.85 -31.43 40.42
N LEU A 14 -4.37 -32.66 40.47
CA LEU A 14 -4.81 -33.40 39.28
C LEU A 14 -6.06 -32.77 38.63
N LEU A 15 -7.02 -32.31 39.43
CA LEU A 15 -8.19 -31.60 38.90
C LEU A 15 -7.79 -30.24 38.30
N LEU A 16 -6.89 -29.50 38.94
CA LEU A 16 -6.40 -28.22 38.43
C LEU A 16 -5.66 -28.40 37.09
N SER A 17 -4.79 -29.40 36.98
CA SER A 17 -4.08 -29.68 35.72
C SER A 17 -5.02 -30.11 34.61
N LEU A 18 -6.04 -30.92 34.91
CA LEU A 18 -7.09 -31.30 33.96
C LEU A 18 -7.89 -30.06 33.49
N CYS A 19 -8.26 -29.17 34.41
CA CYS A 19 -8.96 -27.92 34.08
C CYS A 19 -8.11 -26.99 33.21
N LEU A 20 -6.82 -26.81 33.53
CA LEU A 20 -5.90 -26.00 32.73
C LEU A 20 -5.68 -26.59 31.34
N LEU A 21 -5.58 -27.91 31.22
CA LEU A 21 -5.44 -28.60 29.93
C LEU A 21 -6.71 -28.46 29.09
N GLY A 22 -7.88 -28.66 29.71
CA GLY A 22 -9.18 -28.44 29.07
C GLY A 22 -9.37 -26.99 28.60
N PHE A 23 -8.98 -26.01 29.42
CA PHE A 23 -9.00 -24.60 29.06
C PHE A 23 -8.04 -24.29 27.91
N GLY A 24 -6.81 -24.83 27.94
CA GLY A 24 -5.83 -24.68 26.87
C GLY A 24 -6.32 -25.26 25.54
N LEU A 25 -6.98 -26.42 25.57
CA LEU A 25 -7.55 -27.07 24.41
C LEU A 25 -8.75 -26.30 23.85
N LEU A 26 -9.65 -25.81 24.71
CA LEU A 26 -10.76 -24.96 24.30
C LEU A 26 -10.27 -23.64 23.70
N TYR A 27 -9.28 -23.00 24.32
CA TYR A 27 -8.66 -21.78 23.80
C TYR A 27 -8.02 -22.02 22.42
N ALA A 28 -7.30 -23.13 22.26
CA ALA A 28 -6.72 -23.52 20.97
C ALA A 28 -7.81 -23.76 19.91
N VAL A 29 -8.87 -24.49 20.24
CA VAL A 29 -10.00 -24.78 19.33
C VAL A 29 -10.75 -23.52 18.94
N VAL A 30 -11.07 -22.61 19.88
CA VAL A 30 -11.76 -21.35 19.57
C VAL A 30 -10.87 -20.45 18.70
N ARG A 31 -9.56 -20.37 19.01
CA ARG A 31 -8.60 -19.60 18.23
C ARG A 31 -8.41 -20.18 16.82
N ASP A 32 -8.42 -21.51 16.68
CA ASP A 32 -8.20 -22.19 15.41
C ASP A 32 -9.48 -22.33 14.57
N ALA A 33 -10.66 -22.42 15.19
CA ALA A 33 -11.95 -22.44 14.51
C ALA A 33 -12.17 -21.19 13.66
N GLY A 34 -11.76 -20.01 14.16
CA GLY A 34 -11.78 -18.76 13.40
C GLY A 34 -10.86 -18.78 12.17
N ARG A 35 -9.69 -19.44 12.28
CA ARG A 35 -8.74 -19.59 11.16
C ARG A 35 -9.25 -20.61 10.15
N GLY A 36 -9.73 -21.75 10.61
CA GLY A 36 -10.30 -22.81 9.78
C GLY A 36 -11.58 -22.38 9.04
N ALA A 37 -12.42 -21.54 9.65
CA ALA A 37 -13.59 -20.97 8.97
C ALA A 37 -13.18 -19.99 7.85
N ARG A 38 -12.18 -19.12 8.10
CA ARG A 38 -11.62 -18.23 7.06
C ARG A 38 -10.99 -19.01 5.92
N ARG A 39 -10.18 -20.02 6.22
CA ARG A 39 -9.54 -20.88 5.22
C ARG A 39 -10.57 -21.61 4.36
N ARG A 40 -11.60 -22.19 4.98
CA ARG A 40 -12.73 -22.82 4.26
C ARG A 40 -13.50 -21.81 3.40
N GLY A 41 -13.74 -20.60 3.92
CA GLY A 41 -14.35 -19.51 3.16
C GLY A 41 -13.51 -19.10 1.95
N LEU A 42 -12.19 -19.02 2.11
CA LEU A 42 -11.26 -18.72 1.02
C LEU A 42 -11.27 -19.83 -0.04
N GLN A 43 -11.18 -21.10 0.37
CA GLN A 43 -11.24 -22.25 -0.53
C GLN A 43 -12.54 -22.30 -1.33
N LYS A 44 -13.69 -22.01 -0.71
CA LYS A 44 -14.98 -21.91 -1.41
C LYS A 44 -14.97 -20.82 -2.49
N ARG A 45 -14.27 -19.71 -2.26
CA ARG A 45 -14.19 -18.60 -3.22
C ARG A 45 -13.26 -18.90 -4.38
N ILE A 46 -12.13 -19.55 -4.09
CA ILE A 46 -11.24 -20.10 -5.12
C ILE A 46 -12.03 -21.08 -5.99
N ALA A 47 -12.78 -22.01 -5.38
CA ALA A 47 -13.61 -22.95 -6.12
C ALA A 47 -14.74 -22.28 -6.93
N ALA A 48 -15.34 -21.20 -6.41
CA ALA A 48 -16.42 -20.48 -7.08
C ALA A 48 -15.96 -19.65 -8.30
N LEU A 49 -14.68 -19.25 -8.38
CA LEU A 49 -14.12 -18.52 -9.52
C LEU A 49 -13.82 -19.43 -10.73
N GLY A 50 -13.90 -20.75 -10.57
CA GLY A 50 -13.49 -21.73 -11.58
C GLY A 50 -11.97 -21.92 -11.63
N TRP A 51 -11.47 -22.70 -12.60
CA TRP A 51 -10.03 -22.84 -12.82
C TRP A 51 -9.49 -21.67 -13.67
N PRO A 52 -8.24 -21.21 -13.47
CA PRO A 52 -7.60 -20.24 -14.35
C PRO A 52 -7.62 -20.74 -15.81
N ALA A 53 -7.80 -19.84 -16.77
CA ALA A 53 -7.98 -20.20 -18.17
C ALA A 53 -6.62 -20.51 -18.84
N ALA A 54 -6.30 -21.80 -18.98
CA ALA A 54 -5.14 -22.37 -19.68
C ALA A 54 -3.74 -21.88 -19.21
N GLY A 55 -2.68 -22.60 -19.60
CA GLY A 55 -1.37 -22.64 -18.93
C GLY A 55 -0.62 -21.32 -18.64
N THR A 56 -0.91 -20.20 -19.30
CA THR A 56 -0.28 -18.90 -18.99
C THR A 56 -0.72 -18.34 -17.64
N ASP A 57 -1.98 -18.56 -17.26
CA ASP A 57 -2.54 -18.05 -16.01
C ASP A 57 -1.98 -18.84 -14.82
N GLU A 58 -1.76 -20.15 -15.01
CA GLU A 58 -1.12 -21.01 -14.01
C GLU A 58 0.34 -20.62 -13.78
N ALA A 59 1.09 -20.33 -14.85
CA ALA A 59 2.47 -19.87 -14.78
C ALA A 59 2.60 -18.53 -14.03
N ALA A 60 1.68 -17.59 -14.26
CA ALA A 60 1.65 -16.31 -13.56
C ALA A 60 1.34 -16.50 -12.06
N ILE A 61 0.39 -17.37 -11.70
CA ILE A 61 0.07 -17.69 -10.30
C ILE A 61 1.23 -18.44 -9.62
N SER A 62 1.93 -19.33 -10.32
CA SER A 62 3.11 -20.00 -9.77
C SER A 62 4.25 -19.02 -9.54
N ALA A 63 4.51 -18.11 -10.50
CA ALA A 63 5.51 -17.05 -10.35
C ALA A 63 5.18 -16.13 -9.16
N LEU A 64 3.92 -15.76 -8.98
CA LEU A 64 3.46 -15.02 -7.80
C LEU A 64 3.78 -15.78 -6.50
N ARG A 65 3.42 -17.07 -6.43
CA ARG A 65 3.64 -17.91 -5.25
C ARG A 65 5.12 -18.09 -4.94
N GLU A 66 5.95 -18.18 -5.96
CA GLU A 66 7.40 -18.28 -5.85
C GLU A 66 8.02 -16.97 -5.37
N GLY A 67 7.72 -15.84 -6.01
CA GLY A 67 8.17 -14.51 -5.59
C GLY A 67 7.75 -14.18 -4.16
N MET A 68 6.52 -14.57 -3.78
CA MET A 68 6.06 -14.47 -2.40
C MET A 68 6.89 -15.31 -1.42
N ALA A 69 7.24 -16.55 -1.81
CA ALA A 69 8.04 -17.44 -0.97
C ALA A 69 9.48 -16.92 -0.81
N GLN A 70 10.07 -16.41 -1.90
CA GLN A 70 11.38 -15.77 -1.90
C GLN A 70 11.39 -14.53 -1.02
N ALA A 71 10.39 -13.64 -1.17
CA ALA A 71 10.21 -12.50 -0.30
C ALA A 71 10.15 -12.94 1.17
N GLN A 72 9.28 -13.89 1.53
CA GLN A 72 9.19 -14.44 2.89
C GLN A 72 10.50 -15.06 3.42
N GLN A 73 11.33 -15.63 2.54
CA GLN A 73 12.62 -16.20 2.93
C GLN A 73 13.69 -15.13 3.17
N THR A 74 13.81 -14.15 2.27
CA THR A 74 14.69 -12.98 2.44
C THR A 74 14.31 -12.22 3.70
N MET A 75 13.00 -12.06 3.91
CA MET A 75 12.39 -11.50 5.10
C MET A 75 12.86 -12.19 6.40
N ARG A 76 12.85 -13.53 6.45
CA ARG A 76 13.31 -14.31 7.63
C ARG A 76 14.81 -14.16 7.90
N ARG A 77 15.60 -13.83 6.88
CA ARG A 77 17.06 -13.67 6.99
C ARG A 77 17.47 -12.23 7.34
N ALA A 78 16.62 -11.25 7.05
CA ALA A 78 16.90 -9.85 7.29
C ALA A 78 16.85 -9.45 8.77
N HIS A 79 17.57 -8.38 9.12
CA HIS A 79 17.83 -7.94 10.50
C HIS A 79 16.56 -7.67 11.35
N TRP A 80 15.43 -7.35 10.71
CA TRP A 80 14.15 -7.07 11.36
C TRP A 80 13.40 -8.33 11.82
N ALA A 81 13.88 -9.54 11.48
CA ALA A 81 13.35 -10.81 12.00
C ALA A 81 13.40 -10.91 13.53
N LYS A 82 14.13 -10.01 14.21
CA LYS A 82 14.20 -9.88 15.67
C LYS A 82 13.07 -9.04 16.28
N SER A 83 12.28 -8.31 15.47
CA SER A 83 11.13 -7.54 15.96
C SER A 83 9.90 -8.43 16.12
N ALA A 84 9.18 -8.28 17.23
CA ALA A 84 7.98 -9.07 17.54
C ALA A 84 6.76 -8.70 16.65
N ALA A 85 6.79 -7.57 15.96
CA ALA A 85 5.69 -7.10 15.12
C ALA A 85 5.76 -7.73 13.71
N PRO A 86 4.63 -8.22 13.15
CA PRO A 86 4.60 -8.73 11.79
C PRO A 86 4.88 -7.60 10.79
N VAL A 87 5.70 -7.83 9.77
CA VAL A 87 5.96 -6.81 8.75
C VAL A 87 4.72 -6.59 7.87
N PRO A 88 4.28 -5.33 7.69
CA PRO A 88 3.11 -5.00 6.90
C PRO A 88 3.37 -5.15 5.40
N TRP A 89 2.36 -5.61 4.67
CA TRP A 89 2.40 -5.75 3.21
C TRP A 89 1.47 -4.74 2.57
N PHE A 90 1.98 -3.95 1.63
CA PHE A 90 1.22 -2.96 0.89
C PHE A 90 1.11 -3.35 -0.57
N LEU A 91 -0.08 -3.25 -1.12
CA LEU A 91 -0.29 -3.40 -2.55
C LEU A 91 -0.19 -2.03 -3.21
N CYS A 92 0.70 -1.91 -4.18
CA CYS A 92 1.09 -0.65 -4.80
C CYS A 92 0.65 -0.62 -6.26
N PHE A 93 -0.12 0.39 -6.61
CA PHE A 93 -0.63 0.65 -7.96
C PHE A 93 -0.02 1.94 -8.47
N GLY A 94 0.32 1.97 -9.75
CA GLY A 94 0.84 3.14 -10.44
C GLY A 94 1.00 2.79 -11.91
N ASP A 95 0.89 3.80 -12.76
CA ASP A 95 1.21 3.64 -14.18
C ASP A 95 2.74 3.67 -14.37
N LYS A 96 3.21 3.71 -15.62
CA LYS A 96 4.66 3.79 -15.90
C LYS A 96 5.23 5.13 -15.46
N ALA A 97 4.51 6.23 -15.65
CA ALA A 97 4.98 7.56 -15.30
C ALA A 97 5.18 7.69 -13.79
N ALA A 98 4.38 6.99 -12.99
CA ALA A 98 4.53 6.96 -11.54
C ALA A 98 5.90 6.43 -11.07
N ASN A 99 6.61 5.65 -11.88
CA ASN A 99 7.95 5.13 -11.59
C ASN A 99 8.08 4.51 -10.17
N LEU A 100 7.15 3.63 -9.82
CA LEU A 100 7.17 2.94 -8.52
C LEU A 100 8.51 2.20 -8.26
N PRO A 101 9.16 1.54 -9.23
CA PRO A 101 10.49 0.96 -9.02
C PRO A 101 11.53 1.98 -8.53
N GLY A 102 11.57 3.18 -9.11
CA GLY A 102 12.46 4.26 -8.66
C GLY A 102 12.11 4.77 -7.25
N LEU A 103 10.81 4.88 -6.94
CA LEU A 103 10.34 5.21 -5.59
C LEU A 103 10.81 4.16 -4.57
N PHE A 104 10.66 2.86 -4.88
CA PHE A 104 11.07 1.80 -3.97
C PHE A 104 12.58 1.71 -3.82
N ALA A 105 13.35 1.88 -4.89
CA ALA A 105 14.81 1.97 -4.80
C ALA A 105 15.25 3.12 -3.87
N THR A 106 14.57 4.27 -3.97
CA THR A 106 14.79 5.42 -3.07
C THR A 106 14.40 5.12 -1.63
N ALA A 107 13.41 4.27 -1.40
CA ALA A 107 13.01 3.76 -0.09
C ALA A 107 13.92 2.64 0.45
N HIS A 108 15.10 2.44 -0.13
CA HIS A 108 16.01 1.33 0.16
C HIS A 108 15.35 -0.04 -0.02
N GLY A 109 14.44 -0.12 -0.99
CA GLY A 109 13.74 -1.33 -1.38
C GLY A 109 14.62 -2.24 -2.22
N GLU A 110 14.83 -3.46 -1.75
CA GLU A 110 15.48 -4.52 -2.52
C GLU A 110 14.43 -5.37 -3.22
N ARG A 111 14.67 -5.68 -4.50
CA ARG A 111 13.81 -6.58 -5.25
C ARG A 111 14.05 -8.02 -4.81
N ALA A 112 13.02 -8.68 -4.29
CA ALA A 112 13.09 -10.07 -3.80
C ALA A 112 12.87 -11.12 -4.89
N ASP A 113 12.08 -10.79 -5.91
CA ASP A 113 11.79 -11.73 -6.99
C ASP A 113 12.93 -11.71 -8.01
N THR A 114 13.51 -12.88 -8.27
CA THR A 114 14.26 -13.07 -9.51
C THR A 114 13.24 -13.11 -10.64
N PRO A 115 13.34 -12.26 -11.69
CA PRO A 115 12.38 -12.30 -12.78
C PRO A 115 12.46 -13.68 -13.46
N SER A 116 11.51 -14.54 -13.16
CA SER A 116 11.43 -15.90 -13.72
C SER A 116 10.94 -15.90 -15.17
N SER A 117 10.42 -14.77 -15.66
CA SER A 117 10.17 -14.51 -17.08
C SER A 117 10.05 -13.01 -17.38
N PRO A 118 10.64 -12.48 -18.48
CA PRO A 118 10.55 -11.07 -18.87
C PRO A 118 9.12 -10.57 -19.10
N ASP A 119 8.23 -11.44 -19.56
CA ASP A 119 6.87 -11.06 -20.02
C ASP A 119 5.75 -11.43 -19.04
N GLY A 120 6.05 -12.10 -17.91
CA GLY A 120 5.04 -12.76 -17.07
C GLY A 120 4.89 -12.27 -15.63
N ALA A 121 5.78 -11.40 -15.14
CA ALA A 121 5.77 -10.99 -13.74
C ALA A 121 4.83 -9.81 -13.48
N TRP A 122 3.52 -10.11 -13.44
CA TRP A 122 2.45 -9.16 -13.05
C TRP A 122 2.65 -8.54 -11.66
N TRP A 123 3.37 -9.23 -10.78
CA TRP A 123 3.58 -8.86 -9.39
C TRP A 123 5.08 -8.80 -9.11
N ARG A 124 5.56 -7.66 -8.62
CA ARG A 124 6.97 -7.48 -8.22
C ARG A 124 7.06 -7.25 -6.72
N TRP A 125 8.08 -7.80 -6.10
CA TRP A 125 8.20 -7.85 -4.65
C TRP A 125 9.37 -7.00 -4.19
N TRP A 126 9.07 -5.93 -3.47
CA TRP A 126 10.06 -5.00 -2.94
C TRP A 126 10.11 -5.09 -1.42
N LEU A 127 11.27 -5.38 -0.87
CA LEU A 127 11.51 -5.42 0.57
C LEU A 127 12.20 -4.13 0.98
N THR A 128 11.46 -3.29 1.69
CA THR A 128 12.02 -2.11 2.36
C THR A 128 12.41 -2.46 3.80
N PRO A 129 13.12 -1.58 4.52
CA PRO A 129 13.51 -1.84 5.91
C PRO A 129 12.34 -2.14 6.87
N ARG A 130 11.13 -1.64 6.58
CA ARG A 130 9.98 -1.69 7.50
C ARG A 130 8.68 -2.27 6.92
N LEU A 131 8.58 -2.46 5.60
CA LEU A 131 7.40 -3.04 4.94
C LEU A 131 7.75 -3.82 3.67
N VAL A 132 6.83 -4.64 3.19
CA VAL A 132 6.90 -5.22 1.84
C VAL A 132 5.95 -4.46 0.94
N ALA A 133 6.47 -3.91 -0.15
CA ALA A 133 5.70 -3.29 -1.21
C ALA A 133 5.52 -4.30 -2.35
N VAL A 134 4.27 -4.55 -2.71
CA VAL A 134 3.87 -5.48 -3.77
C VAL A 134 3.39 -4.64 -4.93
N GLU A 135 4.26 -4.44 -5.91
CA GLU A 135 3.97 -3.64 -7.10
C GLU A 135 3.17 -4.47 -8.10
N ILE A 136 2.09 -3.89 -8.62
CA ILE A 136 1.39 -4.45 -9.78
C ILE A 136 1.94 -3.78 -11.04
N ASP A 137 2.41 -4.59 -11.99
CA ASP A 137 2.91 -4.06 -13.27
C ASP A 137 1.80 -3.28 -13.99
N SER A 138 2.14 -2.07 -14.45
CA SER A 138 1.18 -1.17 -15.08
C SER A 138 0.60 -1.69 -16.39
N ASN A 139 1.35 -2.49 -17.17
CA ASN A 139 0.83 -3.09 -18.41
C ASN A 139 -0.18 -4.18 -18.07
N ALA A 140 0.14 -5.00 -17.06
CA ALA A 140 -0.77 -6.02 -16.55
C ALA A 140 -2.05 -5.42 -15.96
N ALA A 141 -1.93 -4.30 -15.23
CA ALA A 141 -3.03 -3.50 -14.70
C ALA A 141 -3.92 -2.89 -15.81
N GLY A 142 -3.27 -2.47 -16.91
CA GLY A 142 -3.87 -2.03 -18.18
C GLY A 142 -4.89 -3.03 -18.73
N ASP A 143 -4.41 -4.24 -18.98
CA ASP A 143 -5.19 -5.34 -19.56
C ASP A 143 -6.25 -5.92 -18.61
N THR A 144 -6.10 -5.74 -17.30
CA THR A 144 -7.07 -6.24 -16.30
C THR A 144 -8.41 -5.50 -16.35
N ALA A 145 -8.44 -4.26 -16.86
CA ALA A 145 -9.62 -3.41 -16.80
C ALA A 145 -10.74 -3.78 -17.78
N GLY A 146 -10.50 -4.68 -18.75
CA GLY A 146 -11.47 -4.97 -19.81
C GLY A 146 -11.63 -6.45 -20.20
N ALA A 147 -10.61 -7.28 -20.06
CA ALA A 147 -10.69 -8.67 -20.52
C ALA A 147 -11.13 -9.64 -19.40
N PRO A 148 -12.18 -10.48 -19.60
CA PRO A 148 -12.63 -11.44 -18.59
C PRO A 148 -11.53 -12.39 -18.09
N ARG A 149 -10.58 -12.74 -18.96
CA ARG A 149 -9.45 -13.62 -18.65
C ARG A 149 -8.46 -12.99 -17.68
N SER A 150 -8.03 -11.76 -17.94
CA SER A 150 -7.08 -11.04 -17.09
C SER A 150 -7.67 -10.74 -15.71
N ARG A 151 -8.96 -10.40 -15.67
CA ARG A 151 -9.72 -10.28 -14.42
C ARG A 151 -9.73 -11.58 -13.61
N GLY A 152 -9.97 -12.73 -14.26
CA GLY A 152 -9.90 -14.04 -13.60
C GLY A 152 -8.54 -14.28 -12.94
N LEU A 153 -7.45 -14.06 -13.67
CA LEU A 153 -6.10 -14.22 -13.16
C LEU A 153 -5.79 -13.27 -11.99
N TRP A 154 -6.25 -12.02 -12.04
CA TRP A 154 -6.15 -11.07 -10.93
C TRP A 154 -6.83 -11.56 -9.65
N LEU A 155 -8.08 -12.02 -9.76
CA LEU A 155 -8.84 -12.52 -8.62
C LEU A 155 -8.20 -13.78 -8.02
N HIS A 156 -7.71 -14.70 -8.86
CA HIS A 156 -6.96 -15.87 -8.40
C HIS A 156 -5.65 -15.49 -7.69
N SER A 157 -4.95 -14.48 -8.19
CA SER A 157 -3.71 -13.97 -7.59
C SER A 157 -3.94 -13.40 -6.19
N LEU A 158 -5.00 -12.60 -6.03
CA LEU A 158 -5.41 -12.07 -4.73
C LEU A 158 -5.76 -13.20 -3.73
N LEU A 159 -6.43 -14.26 -4.19
CA LEU A 159 -6.75 -15.39 -3.31
C LEU A 159 -5.54 -16.25 -2.98
N ALA A 160 -4.60 -16.41 -3.92
CA ALA A 160 -3.31 -17.08 -3.66
C ALA A 160 -2.48 -16.31 -2.61
N LEU A 161 -2.51 -14.98 -2.66
CA LEU A 161 -1.93 -14.12 -1.63
C LEU A 161 -2.59 -14.32 -0.26
N ALA A 162 -3.93 -14.38 -0.23
CA ALA A 162 -4.72 -14.65 0.98
C ALA A 162 -4.47 -16.02 1.58
N GLU A 163 -4.22 -17.03 0.76
CA GLU A 163 -4.00 -18.41 1.21
C GLU A 163 -2.71 -18.57 2.01
N ARG A 164 -1.67 -17.80 1.67
CA ARG A 164 -0.37 -17.87 2.35
C ARG A 164 -0.23 -17.01 3.60
N ARG A 165 -1.19 -16.11 3.88
CA ARG A 165 -1.16 -15.20 5.04
C ARG A 165 -2.40 -15.35 5.90
N ASP A 166 -2.31 -16.21 6.91
CA ASP A 166 -3.41 -16.60 7.82
C ASP A 166 -4.13 -15.46 8.59
N ARG A 167 -3.54 -14.26 8.69
CA ARG A 167 -4.08 -13.13 9.47
C ARG A 167 -4.65 -12.02 8.58
N LEU A 168 -3.75 -11.25 7.98
CA LEU A 168 -4.04 -10.11 7.12
C LEU A 168 -3.14 -10.24 5.88
N PRO A 169 -3.69 -10.60 4.70
CA PRO A 169 -2.90 -10.71 3.47
C PRO A 169 -2.23 -9.40 3.08
N LEU A 170 -2.94 -8.29 3.28
CA LEU A 170 -2.48 -6.94 3.02
C LEU A 170 -2.82 -6.04 4.22
N ASN A 171 -2.01 -4.99 4.37
CA ASN A 171 -2.08 -3.99 5.43
C ASN A 171 -2.49 -2.60 4.93
N GLY A 172 -2.44 -2.37 3.63
CA GLY A 172 -2.91 -1.15 3.00
C GLY A 172 -2.68 -1.16 1.49
N LEU A 173 -3.17 -0.11 0.85
CA LEU A 173 -3.04 0.14 -0.58
C LEU A 173 -2.29 1.46 -0.78
N VAL A 174 -1.34 1.50 -1.71
CA VAL A 174 -0.65 2.71 -2.13
C VAL A 174 -0.98 2.96 -3.59
N VAL A 175 -1.44 4.16 -3.92
CA VAL A 175 -1.70 4.60 -5.29
C VAL A 175 -0.69 5.68 -5.61
N GLY A 176 0.26 5.35 -6.48
CA GLY A 176 1.20 6.27 -7.10
C GLY A 176 0.55 6.96 -8.30
N VAL A 177 0.67 8.28 -8.38
CA VAL A 177 0.30 9.08 -9.55
C VAL A 177 1.44 10.04 -9.87
N ALA A 178 1.85 10.12 -11.13
CA ALA A 178 2.98 10.97 -11.50
C ALA A 178 2.58 12.45 -11.44
N ALA A 179 3.50 13.30 -11.00
CA ALA A 179 3.34 14.75 -11.08
C ALA A 179 3.12 15.22 -12.53
N ALA A 180 3.77 14.56 -13.50
CA ALA A 180 3.59 14.84 -14.93
C ALA A 180 2.14 14.59 -15.38
N ASP A 181 1.55 13.43 -15.05
CA ASP A 181 0.16 13.13 -15.42
C ASP A 181 -0.83 14.15 -14.84
N LEU A 182 -0.57 14.63 -13.62
CA LEU A 182 -1.43 15.61 -12.97
C LEU A 182 -1.34 17.02 -13.59
N LEU A 183 -0.26 17.31 -14.32
CA LEU A 183 -0.02 18.61 -14.97
C LEU A 183 -0.35 18.58 -16.47
N GLU A 184 -0.09 17.47 -17.13
CA GLU A 184 -0.02 17.37 -18.59
C GLU A 184 -1.12 16.51 -19.21
N ALA A 185 -1.62 15.49 -18.50
CA ALA A 185 -2.63 14.60 -19.05
C ALA A 185 -3.96 15.33 -19.25
N ASP A 186 -4.71 14.94 -20.28
CA ASP A 186 -6.04 15.50 -20.45
C ASP A 186 -7.00 14.95 -19.37
N ALA A 187 -8.12 15.65 -19.17
CA ALA A 187 -9.09 15.28 -18.15
C ALA A 187 -9.72 13.89 -18.38
N ALA A 188 -9.76 13.40 -19.62
CA ALA A 188 -10.33 12.08 -19.93
C ALA A 188 -9.34 10.95 -19.60
N GLU A 189 -8.06 11.13 -19.93
CA GLU A 189 -6.95 10.24 -19.61
C GLU A 189 -6.81 10.09 -18.10
N LEU A 190 -6.78 11.21 -17.37
CA LEU A 190 -6.62 11.20 -15.92
C LEU A 190 -7.81 10.52 -15.21
N LYS A 191 -9.04 10.77 -15.69
CA LYS A 191 -10.25 10.08 -15.19
C LYS A 191 -10.23 8.60 -15.51
N SER A 192 -9.76 8.22 -16.70
CA SER A 192 -9.63 6.82 -17.10
C SER A 192 -8.66 6.07 -16.18
N LEU A 193 -7.48 6.67 -15.93
CA LEU A 193 -6.46 6.13 -15.03
C LEU A 193 -7.00 5.98 -13.59
N ALA A 194 -7.68 7.01 -13.09
CA ALA A 194 -8.31 6.98 -11.77
C ALA A 194 -9.40 5.90 -11.68
N ALA A 195 -10.24 5.76 -12.71
CA ALA A 195 -11.33 4.78 -12.75
C ALA A 195 -10.79 3.34 -12.83
N GLN A 196 -9.74 3.10 -13.61
CA GLN A 196 -9.05 1.81 -13.66
C GLN A 196 -8.47 1.44 -12.31
N THR A 197 -7.73 2.38 -11.69
CA THR A 197 -7.16 2.18 -10.37
C THR A 197 -8.26 1.89 -9.36
N ARG A 198 -9.35 2.67 -9.36
CA ARG A 198 -10.49 2.46 -8.48
C ARG A 198 -11.08 1.06 -8.60
N ARG A 199 -11.29 0.55 -9.83
CA ARG A 199 -11.77 -0.81 -10.05
C ARG A 199 -10.86 -1.85 -9.40
N LEU A 200 -9.54 -1.72 -9.55
CA LEU A 200 -8.58 -2.64 -8.93
C LEU A 200 -8.60 -2.59 -7.40
N LEU A 201 -8.74 -1.39 -6.81
CA LEU A 201 -8.85 -1.24 -5.35
C LEU A 201 -10.13 -1.89 -4.80
N ASP A 202 -11.25 -1.72 -5.49
CA ASP A 202 -12.53 -2.30 -5.11
C ASP A 202 -12.48 -3.82 -5.24
N GLU A 203 -11.96 -4.34 -6.35
CA GLU A 203 -11.78 -5.78 -6.55
C GLU A 203 -10.84 -6.41 -5.52
N ALA A 204 -9.73 -5.75 -5.18
CA ALA A 204 -8.84 -6.21 -4.11
C ALA A 204 -9.56 -6.24 -2.76
N SER A 205 -10.31 -5.18 -2.43
CA SER A 205 -11.03 -5.05 -1.16
C SER A 205 -12.14 -6.09 -1.01
N ASP A 206 -12.93 -6.30 -2.07
CA ASP A 206 -14.02 -7.27 -2.11
C ASP A 206 -13.48 -8.70 -2.13
N THR A 207 -12.45 -8.96 -2.93
CA THR A 207 -11.81 -10.28 -3.05
C THR A 207 -11.06 -10.67 -1.78
N LEU A 208 -10.54 -9.73 -1.00
CA LEU A 208 -9.94 -10.05 0.28
C LEU A 208 -10.92 -9.94 1.45
N ARG A 209 -12.10 -9.35 1.22
CA ARG A 209 -13.07 -8.94 2.26
C ARG A 209 -12.39 -8.10 3.33
N LEU A 210 -11.62 -7.10 2.90
CA LEU A 210 -10.88 -6.19 3.77
C LEU A 210 -11.18 -4.75 3.39
N GLN A 211 -11.40 -3.92 4.39
CA GLN A 211 -11.36 -2.47 4.23
C GLN A 211 -9.95 -1.99 4.57
N MET A 212 -9.18 -1.74 3.52
CA MET A 212 -7.77 -1.36 3.64
C MET A 212 -7.61 0.16 3.67
N PRO A 213 -6.66 0.69 4.46
CA PRO A 213 -6.23 2.07 4.34
C PRO A 213 -5.59 2.30 2.96
N THR A 214 -5.99 3.37 2.27
CA THR A 214 -5.47 3.75 0.95
C THR A 214 -4.74 5.08 1.02
N TYR A 215 -3.52 5.11 0.50
CA TYR A 215 -2.65 6.28 0.44
C TYR A 215 -2.50 6.75 -1.00
N LEU A 216 -2.66 8.04 -1.23
CA LEU A 216 -2.35 8.68 -2.50
C LEU A 216 -0.94 9.25 -2.41
N VAL A 217 -0.06 8.84 -3.31
CA VAL A 217 1.34 9.26 -3.36
C VAL A 217 1.58 9.89 -4.72
N VAL A 218 1.88 11.19 -4.73
CA VAL A 218 2.41 11.86 -5.91
C VAL A 218 3.88 11.52 -6.03
N THR A 219 4.28 11.01 -7.18
CA THR A 219 5.67 10.69 -7.50
C THR A 219 6.20 11.63 -8.58
N GLY A 220 7.51 11.64 -8.81
CA GLY A 220 8.07 12.41 -9.90
C GLY A 220 8.33 13.88 -9.58
N LEU A 221 8.41 14.26 -8.30
CA LEU A 221 8.79 15.62 -7.93
C LEU A 221 10.19 15.99 -8.45
N GLU A 222 11.07 15.01 -8.66
CA GLU A 222 12.40 15.24 -9.22
C GLU A 222 12.38 15.77 -10.65
N ARG A 223 11.25 15.65 -11.34
CA ARG A 223 11.06 16.11 -12.72
C ARG A 223 10.49 17.52 -12.81
N LEU A 224 10.12 18.13 -11.68
CA LEU A 224 9.61 19.49 -11.65
C LEU A 224 10.75 20.51 -11.77
N ALA A 225 10.49 21.60 -12.49
CA ALA A 225 11.43 22.71 -12.62
C ALA A 225 11.84 23.23 -11.24
N GLY A 226 13.15 23.44 -11.04
CA GLY A 226 13.71 23.94 -9.80
C GLY A 226 13.91 22.91 -8.69
N TYR A 227 13.58 21.62 -8.90
CA TYR A 227 13.80 20.57 -7.91
C TYR A 227 15.28 20.47 -7.47
N GLU A 228 16.23 20.51 -8.40
CA GLU A 228 17.66 20.37 -8.04
C GLU A 228 18.13 21.48 -7.09
N THR A 229 17.66 22.72 -7.32
CA THR A 229 17.96 23.86 -6.46
C THR A 229 17.29 23.72 -5.10
N LEU A 230 16.04 23.26 -5.06
CA LEU A 230 15.34 22.97 -3.80
C LEU A 230 16.05 21.87 -3.01
N HIS A 231 16.40 20.76 -3.67
CA HIS A 231 17.08 19.61 -3.07
C HIS A 231 18.39 20.03 -2.44
N GLY A 232 19.25 20.75 -3.18
CA GLY A 232 20.53 21.25 -2.69
C GLY A 232 20.42 22.32 -1.59
N ALA A 233 19.26 22.96 -1.44
CA ALA A 233 19.00 23.95 -0.40
C ALA A 233 18.50 23.33 0.92
N LEU A 234 17.96 22.12 0.87
CA LEU A 234 17.37 21.46 2.04
C LEU A 234 18.39 20.58 2.75
N PRO A 235 18.42 20.59 4.09
CA PRO A 235 19.28 19.69 4.83
C PRO A 235 18.78 18.23 4.71
N PRO A 236 19.67 17.23 4.80
CA PRO A 236 19.31 15.81 4.64
C PRO A 236 18.18 15.35 5.57
N GLU A 237 18.09 15.91 6.77
CA GLU A 237 17.05 15.56 7.74
C GLU A 237 15.67 16.00 7.29
N VAL A 238 15.57 17.10 6.53
CA VAL A 238 14.31 17.58 5.95
C VAL A 238 13.97 16.78 4.69
N LEU A 239 14.97 16.44 3.88
CA LEU A 239 14.79 15.56 2.72
C LEU A 239 14.35 14.15 3.12
N ALA A 240 14.70 13.67 4.30
CA ALA A 240 14.24 12.38 4.82
C ALA A 240 12.79 12.39 5.32
N GLN A 241 12.25 13.56 5.71
CA GLN A 241 10.90 13.71 6.27
C GLN A 241 9.81 13.53 5.20
N ALA A 242 8.69 12.92 5.56
CA ALA A 242 7.58 12.76 4.62
C ALA A 242 6.92 14.13 4.36
N LEU A 243 6.80 14.50 3.08
CA LEU A 243 6.05 15.67 2.64
C LEU A 243 4.62 15.25 2.33
N GLY A 244 3.65 15.73 3.10
CA GLY A 244 2.26 15.34 2.90
C GLY A 244 1.35 15.66 4.07
N HIS A 245 0.13 15.13 3.99
CA HIS A 245 -0.89 15.30 5.02
C HIS A 245 -1.59 13.96 5.29
N ARG A 246 -1.60 13.56 6.56
CA ARG A 246 -2.23 12.33 7.05
C ARG A 246 -3.59 12.64 7.63
N LEU A 247 -4.63 12.01 7.10
CA LEU A 247 -5.98 12.11 7.65
C LEU A 247 -6.03 11.26 8.94
N THR A 248 -6.61 11.75 10.02
CA THR A 248 -6.72 11.00 11.30
C THR A 248 -8.07 10.29 11.43
N ASP A 249 -9.15 10.87 10.90
CA ASP A 249 -10.48 10.27 10.89
C ASP A 249 -11.02 10.11 9.45
N PRO A 250 -10.94 8.91 8.84
CA PRO A 250 -11.51 8.67 7.51
C PRO A 250 -13.05 8.64 7.52
N SER A 251 -13.72 8.64 8.69
CA SER A 251 -15.17 8.59 8.85
C SER A 251 -15.83 9.97 8.89
N ALA A 252 -15.14 11.00 9.41
CA ALA A 252 -15.68 12.35 9.56
C ALA A 252 -16.04 13.04 8.23
N PHE A 253 -15.47 12.55 7.12
CA PHE A 253 -15.59 13.17 5.79
C PHE A 253 -16.32 12.29 4.77
N ILE A 254 -17.10 11.28 5.17
CA ILE A 254 -17.73 10.39 4.16
C ILE A 254 -18.86 11.11 3.40
N GLU A 255 -19.45 12.16 3.98
CA GLU A 255 -20.52 12.95 3.34
C GLU A 255 -20.00 14.11 2.47
N THR A 256 -18.74 14.52 2.66
CA THR A 256 -18.10 15.57 1.86
C THR A 256 -17.57 14.99 0.54
N PRO A 257 -17.84 15.62 -0.62
CA PRO A 257 -17.31 15.19 -1.91
C PRO A 257 -15.80 15.02 -1.88
N ALA A 258 -15.28 13.99 -2.56
CA ALA A 258 -13.87 13.63 -2.45
C ALA A 258 -12.92 14.75 -2.93
N GLY A 259 -13.35 15.55 -3.91
CA GLY A 259 -12.59 16.73 -4.36
C GLY A 259 -12.48 17.85 -3.31
N GLU A 260 -13.53 18.08 -2.50
CA GLU A 260 -13.48 19.05 -1.40
C GLU A 260 -12.61 18.55 -0.24
N ARG A 261 -12.64 17.25 0.03
CA ARG A 261 -11.72 16.65 1.00
C ARG A 261 -10.27 16.83 0.59
N LEU A 262 -9.98 16.75 -0.71
CA LEU A 262 -8.63 17.02 -1.20
C LEU A 262 -8.21 18.45 -0.93
N ASP A 263 -9.08 19.44 -1.12
CA ASP A 263 -8.73 20.81 -0.77
C ASP A 263 -8.31 20.94 0.68
N ALA A 264 -9.09 20.36 1.59
CA ALA A 264 -8.79 20.40 3.02
C ALA A 264 -7.45 19.73 3.36
N VAL A 265 -7.04 18.70 2.59
CA VAL A 265 -5.76 18.00 2.75
C VAL A 265 -4.61 18.77 2.09
N PHE A 266 -4.87 19.46 0.97
CA PHE A 266 -3.87 20.17 0.18
C PHE A 266 -3.57 21.58 0.72
N ASP A 267 -4.54 22.27 1.30
CA ASP A 267 -4.35 23.64 1.81
C ASP A 267 -3.26 23.74 2.89
N PRO A 268 -3.18 22.86 3.91
CA PRO A 268 -2.09 22.87 4.87
C PRO A 268 -0.72 22.63 4.21
N LEU A 269 -0.65 21.74 3.22
CA LEU A 269 0.55 21.47 2.45
C LEU A 269 0.99 22.71 1.66
N ALA A 270 0.05 23.38 0.99
CA ALA A 270 0.33 24.60 0.23
C ALA A 270 0.83 25.74 1.14
N GLN A 271 0.29 25.86 2.35
CA GLN A 271 0.76 26.82 3.35
C GLN A 271 2.20 26.50 3.81
N GLN A 272 2.50 25.24 4.09
CA GLN A 272 3.86 24.80 4.46
C GLN A 272 4.86 25.06 3.32
N LEU A 273 4.49 24.74 2.08
CA LEU A 273 5.33 25.02 0.90
C LEU A 273 5.55 26.52 0.69
N HIS A 274 4.53 27.35 0.94
CA HIS A 274 4.67 28.80 0.88
C HIS A 274 5.65 29.32 1.95
N ALA A 275 5.54 28.84 3.20
CA ALA A 275 6.48 29.20 4.26
C ALA A 275 7.91 28.77 3.93
N LEU A 276 8.08 27.54 3.42
CA LEU A 276 9.36 27.02 2.97
C LEU A 276 9.95 27.89 1.86
N ARG A 277 9.15 28.26 0.85
CA ARG A 277 9.56 29.18 -0.21
C ARG A 277 10.13 30.48 0.36
N MET A 278 9.42 31.11 1.29
CA MET A 278 9.85 32.39 1.87
C MET A 278 11.16 32.26 2.65
N ALA A 279 11.41 31.11 3.30
CA ALA A 279 12.68 30.83 3.96
C ALA A 279 13.81 30.68 2.93
N LEU A 280 13.64 29.78 1.96
CA LEU A 280 14.65 29.48 0.94
C LEU A 280 14.97 30.68 0.05
N LEU A 281 13.98 31.51 -0.30
CA LEU A 281 14.23 32.72 -1.10
C LEU A 281 15.17 33.72 -0.42
N ARG A 282 15.23 33.77 0.91
CA ARG A 282 16.17 34.64 1.64
C ARG A 282 17.59 34.10 1.63
N GLU A 283 17.74 32.78 1.60
CA GLU A 283 19.03 32.09 1.67
C GLU A 283 19.68 31.94 0.29
N GLN A 284 18.87 31.88 -0.78
CA GLN A 284 19.36 31.65 -2.14
C GLN A 284 20.10 32.87 -2.74
N PRO A 285 21.36 32.69 -3.18
CA PRO A 285 22.10 33.73 -3.88
C PRO A 285 21.61 33.88 -5.34
N GLY A 286 21.54 35.12 -5.80
CA GLY A 286 21.22 35.44 -7.19
C GLY A 286 19.76 35.26 -7.58
N ALA A 287 19.40 35.79 -8.76
CA ALA A 287 18.03 35.73 -9.27
C ALA A 287 17.63 34.32 -9.73
N THR A 288 18.57 33.58 -10.33
CA THR A 288 18.32 32.24 -10.89
C THR A 288 17.89 31.23 -9.84
N GLY A 289 18.62 31.12 -8.71
CA GLY A 289 18.26 30.18 -7.64
C GLY A 289 16.92 30.54 -6.99
N ARG A 290 16.66 31.84 -6.79
CA ARG A 290 15.36 32.32 -6.29
C ARG A 290 14.20 31.99 -7.24
N LEU A 291 14.40 32.15 -8.55
CA LEU A 291 13.42 31.77 -9.55
C LEU A 291 13.15 30.26 -9.52
N ALA A 292 14.20 29.43 -9.48
CA ALA A 292 14.05 27.97 -9.42
C ALA A 292 13.25 27.51 -8.19
N ILE A 293 13.53 28.06 -7.00
CA ILE A 293 12.72 27.77 -5.79
C ILE A 293 11.26 28.20 -5.97
N HIS A 294 11.03 29.35 -6.59
CA HIS A 294 9.68 29.83 -6.86
C HIS A 294 8.93 28.91 -7.82
N GLU A 295 9.56 28.53 -8.94
CA GLU A 295 9.03 27.63 -9.97
C GLU A 295 8.67 26.28 -9.39
N PHE A 296 9.53 25.68 -8.57
CA PHE A 296 9.24 24.39 -7.93
C PHE A 296 7.95 24.46 -7.10
N VAL A 297 7.83 25.50 -6.25
CA VAL A 297 6.66 25.63 -5.37
C VAL A 297 5.39 25.91 -6.16
N GLU A 298 5.45 26.71 -7.22
CA GLU A 298 4.30 26.91 -8.10
C GLU A 298 3.95 25.64 -8.89
N ALA A 299 4.93 24.86 -9.35
CA ALA A 299 4.70 23.57 -10.01
C ALA A 299 3.98 22.58 -9.08
N VAL A 300 4.39 22.50 -7.81
CA VAL A 300 3.68 21.66 -6.82
C VAL A 300 2.25 22.17 -6.57
N ARG A 301 2.04 23.49 -6.48
CA ARG A 301 0.69 24.07 -6.35
C ARG A 301 -0.20 23.78 -7.57
N ALA A 302 0.41 23.76 -8.76
CA ALA A 302 -0.27 23.45 -10.01
C ALA A 302 -0.77 21.99 -10.11
N LEU A 303 -0.31 21.08 -9.24
CA LEU A 303 -0.84 19.71 -9.14
C LEU A 303 -2.28 19.64 -8.61
N ARG A 304 -2.75 20.67 -7.90
CA ARG A 304 -4.03 20.65 -7.18
C ARG A 304 -5.24 20.33 -8.07
N PRO A 305 -5.43 20.92 -9.26
CA PRO A 305 -6.58 20.62 -10.11
C PRO A 305 -6.60 19.16 -10.57
N GLY A 306 -5.48 18.65 -11.09
CA GLY A 306 -5.37 17.24 -11.49
C GLY A 306 -5.57 16.29 -10.32
N LEU A 307 -5.00 16.60 -9.16
CA LEU A 307 -5.21 15.82 -7.94
C LEU A 307 -6.69 15.78 -7.56
N ARG A 308 -7.41 16.90 -7.71
CA ARG A 308 -8.84 16.98 -7.38
C ARG A 308 -9.65 16.04 -8.24
N GLU A 309 -9.42 16.07 -9.56
CA GLU A 309 -10.11 15.19 -10.49
C GLU A 309 -9.81 13.72 -10.22
N PHE A 310 -8.53 13.40 -10.01
CA PHE A 310 -8.09 12.05 -9.71
C PHE A 310 -8.69 11.52 -8.40
N ALA A 311 -8.58 12.31 -7.32
CA ALA A 311 -9.11 11.97 -6.01
C ALA A 311 -10.64 11.87 -6.00
N GLN A 312 -11.31 12.69 -6.80
CA GLN A 312 -12.76 12.60 -6.98
C GLN A 312 -13.12 11.21 -7.53
N VAL A 313 -12.59 10.82 -8.69
CA VAL A 313 -12.91 9.48 -9.23
C VAL A 313 -12.49 8.34 -8.29
N LEU A 314 -11.33 8.46 -7.65
CA LEU A 314 -10.76 7.39 -6.82
C LEU A 314 -11.50 7.21 -5.49
N PHE A 315 -11.89 8.29 -4.81
CA PHE A 315 -12.42 8.22 -3.44
C PHE A 315 -13.89 8.63 -3.30
N GLU A 316 -14.56 9.02 -4.39
CA GLU A 316 -15.99 9.32 -4.36
C GLU A 316 -16.81 8.07 -4.02
N ASN A 317 -17.88 8.30 -3.27
CA ASN A 317 -18.80 7.26 -2.86
C ASN A 317 -19.98 7.20 -3.84
N HIS A 318 -20.09 6.12 -4.62
CA HIS A 318 -21.11 5.98 -5.66
C HIS A 318 -22.43 5.36 -5.14
N GLY A 319 -22.84 5.68 -3.92
CA GLY A 319 -24.13 5.28 -3.33
C GLY A 319 -24.12 4.01 -2.47
N ARG A 320 -25.32 3.50 -2.17
CA ARG A 320 -25.62 2.64 -1.00
C ARG A 320 -24.89 1.28 -0.95
N ASN A 321 -24.39 0.79 -2.08
CA ASN A 321 -23.68 -0.50 -2.20
C ASN A 321 -22.20 -0.38 -2.59
N SER A 322 -21.71 0.81 -2.95
CA SER A 322 -20.28 1.03 -3.20
C SER A 322 -19.59 1.43 -1.91
N ARG A 323 -18.42 0.88 -1.63
CA ARG A 323 -17.61 1.30 -0.48
C ARG A 323 -16.38 2.02 -1.00
N ALA A 324 -16.36 3.34 -0.82
CA ALA A 324 -15.17 4.12 -1.13
C ALA A 324 -13.93 3.57 -0.39
N PRO A 325 -12.76 3.49 -1.06
CA PRO A 325 -11.49 3.21 -0.42
C PRO A 325 -11.28 4.17 0.75
N ARG A 326 -10.74 3.65 1.85
CA ARG A 326 -10.53 4.45 3.06
C ARG A 326 -9.30 5.32 2.87
N TRP A 327 -9.49 6.54 2.38
CA TRP A 327 -8.39 7.48 2.20
C TRP A 327 -7.73 7.85 3.53
N ARG A 328 -6.39 7.75 3.58
CA ARG A 328 -5.60 7.96 4.80
C ARG A 328 -4.56 9.06 4.70
N GLY A 329 -4.14 9.42 3.51
CA GLY A 329 -3.11 10.45 3.34
C GLY A 329 -2.83 10.77 1.88
N LEU A 330 -2.30 11.98 1.70
CA LEU A 330 -1.65 12.45 0.50
C LEU A 330 -0.19 12.68 0.82
N TYR A 331 0.72 12.11 0.03
CA TYR A 331 2.16 12.33 0.16
C TYR A 331 2.77 12.68 -1.20
N LEU A 332 3.85 13.46 -1.19
CA LEU A 332 4.57 13.85 -2.39
C LEU A 332 6.02 13.38 -2.26
N THR A 333 6.54 12.78 -3.33
CA THR A 333 7.82 12.06 -3.30
C THR A 333 8.64 12.33 -4.55
N ALA A 334 9.96 12.37 -4.36
CA ALA A 334 10.94 12.45 -5.42
C ALA A 334 11.79 11.18 -5.41
N ALA A 335 11.89 10.50 -6.54
CA ALA A 335 12.80 9.38 -6.70
C ALA A 335 14.23 9.88 -6.91
N ALA A 336 15.22 9.13 -6.41
CA ALA A 336 16.61 9.38 -6.74
C ALA A 336 16.89 9.09 -8.21
N SER A 337 17.69 9.93 -8.84
CA SER A 337 18.26 9.74 -10.17
C SER A 337 19.79 9.75 -10.09
N ASP A 338 20.45 9.45 -11.20
CA ASP A 338 21.92 9.52 -11.27
C ASP A 338 22.46 10.95 -11.06
N ALA A 339 21.64 11.97 -11.31
CA ALA A 339 22.01 13.38 -11.20
C ALA A 339 21.67 14.00 -9.85
N VAL A 340 20.53 13.61 -9.24
CA VAL A 340 19.99 14.25 -8.04
C VAL A 340 19.43 13.22 -7.08
N GLY A 341 19.67 13.41 -5.80
CA GLY A 341 19.12 12.55 -4.75
C GLY A 341 17.59 12.59 -4.69
N GLY A 342 17.00 11.52 -4.17
CA GLY A 342 15.57 11.48 -3.86
C GLY A 342 15.22 12.32 -2.64
N ALA A 343 13.93 12.55 -2.43
CA ALA A 343 13.42 13.31 -1.30
C ALA A 343 12.03 12.84 -0.88
N PHE A 344 11.77 12.99 0.42
CA PHE A 344 10.48 12.79 1.07
C PHE A 344 9.96 11.34 1.08
N VAL A 345 10.84 10.37 0.84
CA VAL A 345 10.52 8.94 0.76
C VAL A 345 10.75 8.20 2.07
N ASN A 346 11.85 8.48 2.79
CA ASN A 346 12.31 7.62 3.88
C ASN A 346 11.28 7.49 5.01
N ASP A 347 10.85 8.61 5.59
CA ASP A 347 9.86 8.61 6.68
C ASP A 347 8.52 7.98 6.25
N LEU A 348 8.12 8.12 4.98
CA LEU A 348 6.88 7.56 4.46
C LEU A 348 6.89 6.03 4.60
N PHE A 349 7.96 5.38 4.13
CA PHE A 349 8.09 3.92 4.14
C PHE A 349 8.56 3.36 5.48
N GLU A 350 9.33 4.11 6.26
CA GLU A 350 9.86 3.63 7.54
C GLU A 350 8.90 3.86 8.72
N ARG A 351 8.11 4.94 8.68
CA ARG A 351 7.30 5.39 9.83
C ARG A 351 5.82 5.46 9.50
N PHE A 352 5.41 6.18 8.47
CA PHE A 352 3.99 6.50 8.27
C PHE A 352 3.16 5.31 7.77
N LEU A 353 3.60 4.62 6.72
CA LEU A 353 2.89 3.45 6.21
C LEU A 353 2.89 2.29 7.24
N PRO A 354 4.02 1.90 7.88
CA PRO A 354 4.02 0.77 8.79
C PRO A 354 3.18 0.96 10.06
N VAL A 355 3.11 2.18 10.60
CA VAL A 355 2.32 2.47 11.82
C VAL A 355 0.83 2.22 11.62
N ASP A 356 0.33 2.32 10.38
CA ASP A 356 -1.08 2.11 10.06
C ASP A 356 -1.44 0.64 9.75
N GLN A 357 -0.51 -0.29 9.97
CA GLN A 357 -0.74 -1.73 9.88
C GLN A 357 -2.03 -2.24 10.57
N PRO A 358 -2.38 -1.82 11.80
CA PRO A 358 -3.56 -2.35 12.51
C PRO A 358 -4.88 -1.76 12.01
N LEU A 359 -4.86 -0.81 11.06
CA LEU A 359 -6.07 -0.12 10.62
C LEU A 359 -6.93 -0.92 9.65
N VAL A 360 -6.46 -2.06 9.15
CA VAL A 360 -7.27 -2.94 8.29
C VAL A 360 -8.45 -3.49 9.07
N ARG A 361 -9.65 -3.27 8.53
CA ARG A 361 -10.90 -3.78 9.12
C ARG A 361 -11.43 -4.95 8.29
N PRO A 362 -12.01 -6.00 8.91
CA PRO A 362 -12.79 -6.98 8.16
C PRO A 362 -13.90 -6.28 7.37
N GLY A 363 -13.96 -6.53 6.07
CA GLY A 363 -15.07 -6.09 5.23
C GLY A 363 -16.33 -6.88 5.57
N ARG A 364 -17.46 -6.20 5.72
CA ARG A 364 -18.77 -6.88 5.77
C ARG A 364 -19.06 -7.51 4.40
N PRO A 365 -19.69 -8.69 4.29
CA PRO A 365 -20.19 -9.13 2.98
C PRO A 365 -21.08 -8.04 2.37
N SER A 366 -20.95 -7.82 1.06
CA SER A 366 -21.88 -7.03 0.27
C SER A 366 -23.21 -7.76 0.11
#